data_AF-A0A7S0FPE5-F1
#
_entry.id   AF-A0A7S0FPE5-F1
#
_cell.length_a   1.000
_cell.length_b   1.000
_cell.length_c   1.000
_cell.angle_alpha   90.00
_cell.angle_beta   90.00
_cell.angle_gamma   90.00
#
_symmetry.space_group_name_H-M   'P 1'
#
loop_
_entity.id
_entity.type
_entity.pdbx_description
1 polymer ?
#
loop_
_entity_poly.entity_id
_entity_poly.type
_entity_poly.pdbx_seq_one_letter_code
_entity_poly.pdbx_strand_id
1 'polypeptide(L)'
;DPEAVSTCQVLQLLLAQATGAHVLVLEDVLEGNACRTTTVVAVLTRGVLQNPTFAASLCSAQAQGLGVVPVNCDSEFCFPAEAFWEALQGGRILDPADPNLAELSVKAVEAAYRMMFQDIAKVFSVRSSQRILDAQIKDMHR
;
A
#
# COMPACT_ATOMS: atom_id res chain seq x y z
N ASP A 1 9.93 4.52 10.45
CA ASP A 1 11.07 5.22 9.84
C ASP A 1 10.63 6.65 9.54
N PRO A 2 11.17 7.67 10.23
CA PRO A 2 10.73 9.06 10.09
C PRO A 2 10.88 9.62 8.66
N GLU A 3 11.82 9.11 7.87
CA GLU A 3 11.98 9.53 6.47
C GLU A 3 10.86 8.96 5.59
N ALA A 4 10.49 7.71 5.82
CA ALA A 4 9.35 7.08 5.15
C ALA A 4 8.05 7.83 5.48
N VAL A 5 7.80 8.18 6.76
CA VAL A 5 6.62 8.95 7.17
C VAL A 5 6.56 10.30 6.45
N SER A 6 7.68 11.03 6.45
CA SER A 6 7.77 12.35 5.83
C SER A 6 7.51 12.27 4.32
N THR A 7 8.09 11.27 3.65
CA THR A 7 7.87 11.01 2.21
C THR A 7 6.39 10.74 1.92
N CYS A 8 5.72 10.02 2.81
CA CYS A 8 4.32 9.66 2.63
C CYS A 8 3.39 10.84 2.89
N GLN A 9 3.70 11.69 3.86
CA GLN A 9 2.97 12.95 4.06
C GLN A 9 3.12 13.88 2.85
N VAL A 10 4.32 13.96 2.27
CA VAL A 10 4.54 14.73 1.03
C VAL A 10 3.75 14.12 -0.13
N LEU A 11 3.77 12.80 -0.30
CA LEU A 11 2.98 12.12 -1.33
C LEU A 11 1.47 12.31 -1.12
N GLN A 12 1.00 12.26 0.12
CA GLN A 12 -0.39 12.53 0.48
C GLN A 12 -0.79 13.94 0.06
N LEU A 13 0.04 14.95 0.37
CA LEU A 13 -0.19 16.34 -0.02
C LEU A 13 -0.21 16.52 -1.54
N LEU A 14 0.76 15.93 -2.25
CA LEU A 14 0.87 16.04 -3.71
C LEU A 14 -0.30 15.34 -4.42
N LEU A 15 -0.68 14.14 -3.96
CA LEU A 15 -1.80 13.40 -4.53
C LEU A 15 -3.13 14.10 -4.24
N ALA A 16 -3.32 14.61 -3.02
CA ALA A 16 -4.51 15.39 -2.67
C ALA A 16 -4.62 16.66 -3.52
N GLN A 17 -3.50 17.37 -3.74
CA GLN A 17 -3.45 18.56 -4.58
C GLN A 17 -3.73 18.26 -6.06
N ALA A 18 -3.17 17.17 -6.60
CA ALA A 18 -3.29 16.83 -8.01
C ALA A 18 -4.65 16.21 -8.39
N THR A 19 -5.25 15.42 -7.50
CA THR A 19 -6.49 14.67 -7.77
C THR A 19 -7.74 15.32 -7.19
N GLY A 20 -7.59 16.25 -6.24
CA GLY A 20 -8.70 16.76 -5.43
C GLY A 20 -9.33 15.70 -4.52
N ALA A 21 -8.72 14.51 -4.41
CA ALA A 21 -9.22 13.41 -3.59
C ALA A 21 -8.58 13.44 -2.19
N HIS A 22 -9.31 12.92 -1.21
CA HIS A 22 -8.78 12.76 0.14
C HIS A 22 -7.91 11.49 0.20
N VAL A 23 -6.62 11.67 0.41
CA VAL A 23 -5.63 10.59 0.49
C VAL A 23 -5.26 10.37 1.94
N LEU A 24 -5.19 9.10 2.38
CA LEU A 24 -4.75 8.71 3.72
C LEU A 24 -3.49 7.84 3.61
N VAL A 25 -2.56 8.07 4.55
CA VAL A 25 -1.37 7.25 4.76
C VAL A 25 -1.66 6.29 5.90
N LEU A 26 -1.47 5.00 5.65
CA LEU A 26 -1.67 3.95 6.65
C LEU A 26 -0.47 3.88 7.60
N GLU A 27 -0.51 4.69 8.65
CA GLU A 27 0.26 4.48 9.89
C GLU A 27 -0.63 4.54 11.13
N ASP A 28 -1.70 5.35 11.08
CA ASP A 28 -2.72 5.43 12.12
C ASP A 28 -4.05 4.82 11.65
N VAL A 29 -4.68 4.09 12.56
CA VAL A 29 -5.91 3.32 12.39
C VAL A 29 -7.00 4.17 11.73
N LEU A 30 -7.82 3.54 10.87
CA LEU A 30 -9.05 4.07 10.28
C LEU A 30 -10.14 4.35 11.34
N GLU A 31 -9.83 5.07 12.42
CA GLU A 31 -10.82 5.54 13.39
C GLU A 31 -11.42 6.86 12.89
N GLY A 32 -12.53 6.75 12.15
CA GLY A 32 -13.51 7.84 12.05
C GLY A 32 -13.52 8.72 10.79
N ASN A 33 -12.50 8.67 9.91
CA ASN A 33 -12.44 9.55 8.72
C ASN A 33 -12.68 8.84 7.36
N ALA A 34 -13.16 7.60 7.37
CA ALA A 34 -13.41 6.80 6.15
C ALA A 34 -14.53 7.32 5.24
N CYS A 35 -15.33 8.32 5.66
CA CYS A 35 -16.54 8.72 4.94
C CYS A 35 -16.33 9.31 3.52
N ARG A 36 -15.10 9.62 3.09
CA ARG A 36 -14.84 10.21 1.75
C ARG A 36 -13.56 9.75 1.06
N THR A 37 -12.79 8.85 1.65
CA THR A 37 -11.57 8.36 1.02
C THR A 37 -11.91 7.29 -0.02
N THR A 38 -11.41 7.45 -1.24
CA THR A 38 -11.53 6.47 -2.32
C THR A 38 -10.24 5.68 -2.53
N THR A 39 -9.12 6.18 -2.00
CA THR A 39 -7.78 5.64 -2.25
C THR A 39 -6.91 5.75 -1.00
N VAL A 40 -6.16 4.69 -0.73
CA VAL A 40 -5.24 4.54 0.38
C VAL A 40 -3.85 4.29 -0.17
N VAL A 41 -2.85 4.96 0.39
CA VAL A 41 -1.45 4.74 0.02
C VAL A 41 -0.81 3.79 1.02
N ALA A 42 -0.32 2.64 0.53
CA ALA A 42 0.37 1.65 1.35
C ALA A 42 1.88 1.84 1.23
N VAL A 43 2.54 2.19 2.32
CA VAL A 43 3.97 2.47 2.32
C VAL A 43 4.73 1.16 2.49
N LEU A 44 5.54 0.81 1.50
CA LEU A 44 6.34 -0.40 1.54
C LEU A 44 7.73 -0.06 2.09
N THR A 45 7.96 -0.44 3.35
CA THR A 45 9.25 -0.39 4.04
C THR A 45 9.68 -1.79 4.45
N ARG A 46 10.97 -1.99 4.73
CA ARG A 46 11.47 -3.25 5.24
C ARG A 46 10.70 -3.67 6.50
N GLY A 47 10.15 -4.87 6.49
CA GLY A 47 9.42 -5.41 7.64
C GLY A 47 7.93 -5.10 7.66
N VAL A 48 7.40 -4.28 6.74
CA VAL A 48 6.00 -3.82 6.83
C VAL A 48 4.98 -4.95 6.68
N LEU A 49 5.29 -5.98 5.88
CA LEU A 49 4.40 -7.13 5.66
C LEU A 49 4.39 -8.10 6.86
N GLN A 50 5.31 -7.93 7.81
CA GLN A 50 5.37 -8.65 9.07
C GLN A 50 4.60 -7.90 10.18
N ASN A 51 4.07 -6.70 9.90
CA ASN A 51 3.35 -5.91 10.87
C ASN A 51 1.85 -6.29 10.90
N PRO A 52 1.32 -6.82 12.03
CA PRO A 52 -0.08 -7.20 12.18
C PRO A 52 -1.05 -6.04 11.98
N THR A 53 -0.70 -4.84 12.47
CA THR A 53 -1.52 -3.62 12.31
C THR A 53 -1.62 -3.21 10.84
N PHE A 54 -0.54 -3.34 10.08
CA PHE A 54 -0.55 -3.08 8.64
C PHE A 54 -1.43 -4.08 7.89
N ALA A 55 -1.30 -5.37 8.20
CA ALA A 55 -2.15 -6.42 7.64
C ALA A 55 -3.63 -6.16 7.92
N ALA A 56 -3.96 -5.84 9.18
CA ALA A 56 -5.33 -5.54 9.60
C ALA A 56 -5.92 -4.34 8.86
N SER A 57 -5.14 -3.26 8.77
CA SER A 57 -5.57 -2.04 8.10
C SER A 57 -5.78 -2.23 6.60
N LEU A 58 -4.91 -3.02 5.96
CA LEU A 58 -5.05 -3.36 4.55
C LEU A 58 -6.32 -4.18 4.29
N CYS A 59 -6.59 -5.18 5.13
CA CYS A 59 -7.82 -5.97 5.06
C CYS A 59 -9.07 -5.09 5.24
N SER A 60 -9.03 -4.15 6.20
CA SER A 60 -10.13 -3.19 6.41
C SER A 60 -10.36 -2.28 5.20
N ALA A 61 -9.28 -1.74 4.63
CA ALA A 61 -9.35 -0.91 3.42
C ALA A 61 -9.97 -1.68 2.24
N GLN A 62 -9.58 -2.94 2.06
CA GLN A 62 -10.12 -3.81 1.02
C GLN A 62 -11.60 -4.16 1.27
N ALA A 63 -11.99 -4.43 2.52
CA ALA A 63 -13.38 -4.72 2.88
C ALA A 63 -14.30 -3.51 2.61
N GLN A 64 -13.76 -2.29 2.73
CA GLN A 64 -14.44 -1.04 2.40
C GLN A 64 -14.40 -0.71 0.89
N GLY A 65 -13.75 -1.54 0.06
CA GLY A 65 -13.62 -1.32 -1.38
C GLY A 65 -12.69 -0.15 -1.74
N LEU A 66 -11.79 0.25 -0.84
CA LEU A 66 -10.83 1.32 -1.10
C LEU A 66 -9.74 0.84 -2.05
N GLY A 67 -9.38 1.67 -3.03
CA GLY A 67 -8.24 1.40 -3.89
C GLY A 67 -6.94 1.52 -3.08
N VAL A 68 -6.09 0.51 -3.12
CA VAL A 68 -4.79 0.55 -2.42
C VAL A 68 -3.69 0.77 -3.44
N VAL A 69 -2.92 1.84 -3.25
CA VAL A 69 -1.75 2.17 -4.07
C VAL A 69 -0.50 1.96 -3.21
N PRO A 70 0.22 0.86 -3.40
CA PRO A 70 1.45 0.66 -2.68
C PRO A 70 2.59 1.47 -3.29
N VAL A 71 3.42 2.05 -2.43
CA VAL A 71 4.57 2.88 -2.80
C VAL A 71 5.79 2.31 -2.12
N ASN A 72 6.78 1.89 -2.90
CA ASN A 72 8.06 1.47 -2.35
C ASN A 72 8.89 2.70 -1.96
N CYS A 73 9.06 2.92 -0.66
CA CYS A 73 9.86 4.00 -0.11
C CYS A 73 11.22 3.53 0.42
N ASP A 74 11.49 2.22 0.38
CA ASP A 74 12.69 1.62 0.96
C ASP A 74 13.38 0.69 -0.04
N SER A 75 14.64 0.97 -0.35
CA SER A 75 15.44 0.11 -1.23
C SER A 75 15.65 -1.30 -0.68
N GLU A 76 15.51 -1.50 0.63
CA GLU A 76 15.61 -2.80 1.29
C GLU A 76 14.26 -3.56 1.30
N PHE A 77 13.18 -2.98 0.79
CA PHE A 77 11.92 -3.69 0.66
C PHE A 77 12.03 -4.81 -0.38
N CYS A 78 11.77 -6.04 0.07
CA CYS A 78 11.70 -7.21 -0.79
C CYS A 78 10.25 -7.56 -1.08
N PHE A 79 9.90 -7.65 -2.36
CA PHE A 79 8.60 -8.17 -2.77
C PHE A 79 8.43 -9.63 -2.32
N PRO A 80 7.20 -10.03 -1.93
CA PRO A 80 6.96 -11.37 -1.40
C PRO A 80 7.16 -12.44 -2.49
N ALA A 81 8.09 -13.36 -2.23
CA ALA A 81 8.33 -14.56 -3.03
C ALA A 81 7.46 -15.74 -2.55
N GLU A 82 7.52 -16.88 -3.25
CA GLU A 82 6.79 -18.11 -2.87
C GLU A 82 7.01 -18.51 -1.40
N ALA A 83 8.27 -18.49 -0.94
CA ALA A 83 8.63 -18.78 0.45
C ALA A 83 7.97 -17.86 1.47
N PHE A 84 7.69 -16.59 1.11
CA PHE A 84 6.95 -15.68 1.99
C PHE A 84 5.50 -16.13 2.17
N TRP A 85 4.84 -16.54 1.09
CA TRP A 85 3.45 -16.98 1.14
C TRP A 85 3.30 -18.27 1.95
N GLU A 86 4.22 -19.22 1.79
CA GLU A 86 4.26 -20.44 2.63
C GLU A 86 4.51 -20.12 4.11
N ALA A 87 5.38 -19.15 4.40
CA ALA A 87 5.64 -18.71 5.77
C ALA A 87 4.42 -18.01 6.37
N LEU A 88 3.70 -17.20 5.59
CA LEU A 88 2.47 -16.54 6.01
C LEU A 88 1.38 -17.55 6.34
N GLN A 89 1.12 -18.51 5.45
CA GLN A 89 0.15 -19.59 5.68
C GLN A 89 0.49 -20.44 6.90
N GLY A 90 1.78 -20.63 7.19
CA GLY A 90 2.26 -21.33 8.38
C GLY A 90 2.28 -20.49 9.67
N GLY A 91 1.79 -19.24 9.65
CA GLY A 91 1.80 -18.35 10.83
C GLY A 91 3.20 -17.89 11.27
N ARG A 92 4.21 -18.00 10.39
CA ARG A 92 5.60 -17.60 10.69
C ARG A 92 5.88 -16.13 10.41
N ILE A 93 5.05 -15.48 9.60
CA ILE A 93 5.14 -14.05 9.27
C ILE A 93 4.27 -13.21 10.20
N LEU A 94 3.05 -13.66 10.47
CA LEU A 94 2.09 -13.04 11.35
C LEU A 94 1.60 -14.08 12.34
N ASP A 95 1.61 -13.73 13.63
CA ASP A 95 1.04 -14.57 14.67
C ASP A 95 -0.50 -14.53 14.59
N PRO A 96 -1.18 -15.66 14.32
CA PRO A 96 -2.65 -15.71 14.29
C PRO A 96 -3.29 -15.36 15.64
N ALA A 97 -2.53 -15.44 16.75
CA ALA A 97 -3.00 -15.06 18.07
C ALA A 97 -2.86 -13.55 18.35
N ASP A 98 -2.31 -12.77 17.42
CA ASP A 98 -2.20 -11.31 17.58
C ASP A 98 -3.60 -10.68 17.67
N PRO A 99 -3.87 -9.84 18.68
CA PRO A 99 -5.18 -9.21 18.87
C PRO A 99 -5.61 -8.34 17.68
N ASN A 100 -4.66 -7.76 16.93
CA ASN A 100 -4.96 -6.98 15.73
C ASN A 100 -5.45 -7.84 14.56
N LEU A 101 -5.22 -9.16 14.63
CA LEU A 101 -5.62 -10.14 13.61
C LEU A 101 -6.74 -11.06 14.08
N ALA A 102 -7.25 -10.88 15.31
CA ALA A 102 -8.18 -11.82 15.95
C ALA A 102 -9.46 -12.11 15.13
N GLU A 103 -9.90 -11.18 14.29
CA GLU A 103 -11.06 -11.33 13.42
C GLU A 103 -10.70 -11.68 11.96
N LEU A 104 -9.41 -11.72 11.62
CA LEU A 104 -8.92 -11.89 10.27
C LEU A 104 -8.31 -13.26 10.06
N SER A 105 -8.82 -13.98 9.06
CA SER A 105 -8.18 -15.21 8.62
C SER A 105 -6.86 -14.91 7.89
N VAL A 106 -5.86 -15.79 8.05
CA VAL A 106 -4.59 -15.72 7.29
C VAL A 106 -4.85 -15.68 5.78
N LYS A 107 -5.89 -16.36 5.30
CA LYS A 107 -6.32 -16.32 3.89
C LYS A 107 -6.79 -14.93 3.46
N ALA A 108 -7.47 -14.19 4.33
CA ALA A 108 -7.91 -12.82 4.04
C ALA A 108 -6.71 -11.89 3.91
N VAL A 109 -5.71 -12.03 4.80
CA VAL A 109 -4.46 -11.26 4.72
C VAL A 109 -3.69 -11.59 3.44
N GLU A 110 -3.57 -12.88 3.10
CA GLU A 110 -2.92 -13.29 1.85
C GLU A 110 -3.63 -12.68 0.62
N ALA A 111 -4.96 -12.75 0.58
CA ALA A 111 -5.75 -12.16 -0.50
C ALA A 111 -5.54 -10.64 -0.59
N ALA A 112 -5.49 -9.94 0.54
CA ALA A 112 -5.25 -8.50 0.61
C ALA A 112 -3.88 -8.11 0.04
N TYR A 113 -2.82 -8.81 0.46
CA TYR A 113 -1.48 -8.58 -0.08
C TYR A 113 -1.42 -8.86 -1.59
N ARG A 114 -1.99 -9.98 -2.04
CA ARG A 114 -2.00 -10.32 -3.47
C ARG A 114 -2.73 -9.26 -4.29
N MET A 115 -3.88 -8.77 -3.83
CA MET A 115 -4.62 -7.72 -4.52
C MET A 115 -3.83 -6.41 -4.58
N MET A 116 -3.22 -5.99 -3.47
CA MET A 116 -2.37 -4.80 -3.42
C MET A 116 -1.25 -4.86 -4.48
N PHE A 117 -0.58 -6.00 -4.63
CA PHE A 117 0.50 -6.15 -5.62
C PHE A 117 0.00 -6.35 -7.07
N GLN A 118 -1.19 -6.94 -7.26
CA GLN A 118 -1.78 -7.09 -8.60
C GLN A 118 -2.16 -5.74 -9.23
N ASP A 119 -2.60 -4.77 -8.43
CA ASP A 119 -3.01 -3.48 -8.96
C ASP A 119 -1.83 -2.57 -9.35
N ILE A 120 -0.64 -2.76 -8.74
CA ILE A 120 0.62 -2.12 -9.21
C ILE A 120 0.91 -2.49 -10.65
N ALA A 121 0.77 -3.78 -10.98
CA ALA A 121 1.11 -4.29 -12.30
C ALA A 121 0.24 -3.68 -13.42
N LYS A 122 -0.95 -3.16 -13.08
CA LYS A 122 -1.86 -2.49 -14.04
C LYS A 122 -1.51 -1.02 -14.25
N VAL A 123 -1.11 -0.30 -13.21
CA VAL A 123 -0.84 1.16 -13.28
C VAL A 123 0.46 1.44 -14.06
N PHE A 124 1.47 0.59 -13.92
CA PHE A 124 2.75 0.68 -14.65
C PHE A 124 2.74 0.06 -16.06
N SER A 125 1.57 -0.10 -16.69
CA SER A 125 1.55 -0.49 -18.10
C SER A 125 2.41 0.49 -18.92
N VAL A 126 3.22 -0.02 -19.85
CA VAL A 126 4.19 0.77 -20.64
C VAL A 126 3.56 2.04 -21.25
N ARG A 127 2.26 2.02 -21.54
CA ARG A 127 1.50 3.15 -22.09
C ARG A 127 1.31 4.33 -21.10
N SER A 128 1.22 4.08 -19.79
CA SER A 128 1.08 5.13 -18.77
C SER A 128 2.42 5.86 -18.55
N SER A 129 3.51 5.09 -18.49
CA SER A 129 4.88 5.61 -18.35
C SER A 129 5.30 6.44 -19.56
N GLN A 130 4.85 6.06 -20.77
CA GLN A 130 5.12 6.80 -21.99
C GLN A 130 4.54 8.22 -21.97
N ARG A 131 3.33 8.41 -21.43
CA ARG A 131 2.72 9.76 -21.31
C ARG A 131 3.49 10.69 -20.38
N ILE A 132 4.08 10.13 -19.31
CA ILE A 132 4.90 10.90 -18.36
C ILE A 132 6.24 11.26 -19.00
N LEU A 133 6.86 10.32 -19.71
CA LEU A 133 8.11 10.55 -20.45
C LEU A 133 7.89 11.55 -21.61
N ASP A 134 6.81 11.42 -22.37
CA ASP A 134 6.47 12.34 -23.46
C ASP A 134 6.20 13.75 -22.94
N ALA A 135 5.60 13.90 -21.76
CA ALA A 135 5.42 15.19 -21.11
C ALA A 135 6.76 15.81 -20.68
N GLN A 136 7.69 15.01 -20.14
CA GLN A 136 9.03 15.49 -19.76
C GLN A 136 9.88 15.91 -20.98
N ILE A 137 9.79 15.16 -22.08
CA ILE A 137 10.51 15.52 -23.33
C ILE A 137 9.98 16.84 -23.90
N LYS A 138 8.68 17.12 -23.74
CA LYS A 138 8.07 18.34 -24.27
C LYS A 138 8.45 19.61 -23.48
N ASP A 139 8.76 19.48 -22.19
CA ASP A 139 9.21 20.60 -21.35
C ASP A 139 10.72 20.89 -21.50
N MET A 140 11.53 19.91 -21.91
CA MET A 140 12.97 20.10 -22.20
C MET A 140 13.27 20.84 -23.52
N HIS A 141 12.25 21.13 -24.33
CA HIS A 141 12.38 21.85 -25.61
C HIS A 141 11.71 23.22 -25.61
N ARG A 142 11.45 23.79 -24.43
CA ARG A 142 11.10 25.20 -24.24
C ARG A 142 12.24 25.95 -23.56
#